data_AF-A0A3R8B9A1-F1
#
_entry.id   AF-A0A3R8B9A1-F1
#
_cell.length_a   1.000
_cell.length_b   1.000
_cell.length_c   1.000
_cell.angle_alpha   90.00
_cell.angle_beta   90.00
_cell.angle_gamma   90.00
#
_symmetry.space_group_name_H-M   'P 1'
#
loop_
_entity.id
_entity.type
_entity.pdbx_description
1 polymer ?
#
loop_
_entity_poly.entity_id
_entity_poly.type
_entity_poly.pdbx_seq_one_letter_code
_entity_poly.pdbx_strand_id
1 'polypeptide(L)'
;MKMKNLAIGLCVLGGMYTSAASAEVVQDCVLTGEVIGVSKQADDTMRVRFHKLEDGELASCNLKRRAKRGRVTADITMSGVELPRGSVVTYAFQQTRSQATWELLSADRSVLLSSNN
;
A
#
# COMPACT_ATOMS: atom_id res chain seq x y z
N MET A 1 47.21 -39.60 27.86
CA MET A 1 46.33 -40.45 27.01
C MET A 1 44.88 -40.13 27.35
N LYS A 2 44.08 -39.73 26.34
CA LYS A 2 42.62 -39.91 26.17
C LYS A 2 41.66 -39.33 27.26
N MET A 3 40.94 -38.24 26.92
CA MET A 3 39.51 -38.22 26.46
C MET A 3 38.53 -38.24 27.65
N LYS A 4 37.41 -37.52 27.73
CA LYS A 4 36.54 -36.84 26.75
C LYS A 4 35.38 -36.17 27.53
N ASN A 5 34.57 -35.38 26.81
CA ASN A 5 33.17 -35.02 27.08
C ASN A 5 32.94 -33.81 28.01
N LEU A 6 31.94 -32.94 27.84
CA LEU A 6 30.71 -32.84 27.02
C LEU A 6 30.27 -31.36 27.20
N ALA A 7 29.91 -30.58 26.18
CA ALA A 7 28.55 -30.37 25.65
C ALA A 7 28.40 -28.83 25.47
N ILE A 8 28.50 -28.34 24.24
CA ILE A 8 27.37 -27.74 23.48
C ILE A 8 26.59 -26.73 24.33
N GLY A 9 27.03 -25.47 24.23
CA GLY A 9 26.31 -24.31 24.77
C GLY A 9 24.98 -24.15 24.04
N LEU A 10 23.90 -24.37 24.77
CA LEU A 10 22.53 -24.11 24.32
C LEU A 10 21.95 -23.04 25.26
N CYS A 11 22.29 -21.77 25.04
CA CYS A 11 21.49 -20.68 25.57
C CYS A 11 20.55 -20.24 24.46
N VAL A 12 19.35 -20.80 24.55
CA VAL A 12 18.13 -20.43 23.84
C VAL A 12 18.13 -18.94 23.54
N LEU A 13 18.25 -18.57 22.26
CA LEU A 13 17.81 -17.27 21.78
C LEU A 13 16.30 -17.25 22.01
N GLY A 14 15.90 -16.79 23.19
CA GLY A 14 14.53 -16.40 23.47
C GLY A 14 14.20 -15.34 22.44
N GLY A 15 13.53 -15.76 21.36
CA GLY A 15 12.92 -14.87 20.41
C GLY A 15 12.01 -13.97 21.23
N MET A 16 12.50 -12.76 21.52
CA MET A 16 11.63 -11.70 21.92
C MET A 16 10.75 -11.49 20.70
N TYR A 17 9.59 -12.13 20.71
CA TYR A 17 8.45 -11.64 19.97
C TYR A 17 8.26 -10.24 20.54
N THR A 18 8.90 -9.26 19.89
CA THR A 18 8.58 -7.86 20.07
C THR A 18 7.12 -7.81 19.69
N SER A 19 6.26 -7.86 20.70
CA SER A 19 4.86 -7.49 20.59
C SER A 19 4.88 -6.14 19.93
N ALA A 20 4.65 -6.12 18.62
CA ALA A 20 4.56 -4.89 17.87
C ALA A 20 3.42 -4.15 18.56
N ALA A 21 3.75 -3.09 19.29
CA ALA A 21 2.77 -2.16 19.77
C ALA A 21 1.97 -1.77 18.53
N SER A 22 0.72 -2.23 18.44
CA SER A 22 -0.15 -1.92 17.32
C SER A 22 -0.34 -0.41 17.37
N ALA A 23 0.47 0.31 16.58
CA ALA A 23 0.40 1.75 16.54
C ALA A 23 -1.02 2.12 16.11
N GLU A 24 -1.71 2.90 16.95
CA GLU A 24 -3.09 3.32 16.74
C GLU A 24 -3.30 3.80 15.29
N VAL A 25 -4.21 3.16 14.56
CA VAL A 25 -4.59 3.54 13.20
C VAL A 25 -5.47 4.77 13.31
N VAL A 26 -4.99 5.90 12.79
CA VAL A 26 -5.70 7.19 12.85
C VAL A 26 -6.49 7.49 11.57
N GLN A 27 -6.22 6.75 10.50
CA GLN A 27 -6.98 6.80 9.27
C GLN A 27 -6.92 5.46 8.56
N ASP A 28 -8.08 5.00 8.10
CA ASP A 28 -8.23 3.79 7.31
C ASP A 28 -9.22 4.09 6.18
N CYS A 29 -8.79 3.92 4.94
CA CYS A 29 -9.52 4.33 3.74
C CYS A 29 -9.45 3.22 2.69
N VAL A 30 -10.59 2.98 2.04
CA VAL A 30 -10.61 2.28 0.74
C VAL A 30 -10.81 3.32 -0.35
N LEU A 31 -9.82 3.46 -1.24
CA LEU A 31 -9.81 4.48 -2.30
C LEU A 31 -9.87 3.84 -3.68
N THR A 32 -10.89 4.17 -4.47
CA THR A 32 -10.98 3.82 -5.88
C THR A 32 -10.74 5.03 -6.77
N GLY A 33 -9.92 4.84 -7.79
CA GLY A 33 -9.47 5.90 -8.69
C GLY A 33 -9.01 5.40 -10.05
N GLU A 34 -8.59 6.35 -10.88
CA GLU A 34 -8.07 6.12 -12.23
C GLU A 34 -6.59 6.51 -12.30
N VAL A 35 -5.79 5.72 -13.00
CA VAL A 35 -4.41 6.06 -13.35
C VAL A 35 -4.42 7.16 -14.40
N ILE A 36 -3.97 8.37 -14.04
CA ILE A 36 -3.97 9.54 -14.92
C ILE A 36 -2.59 9.87 -15.51
N GLY A 37 -1.53 9.24 -15.01
CA GLY A 37 -0.16 9.40 -15.51
C GLY A 37 0.73 8.26 -15.08
N VAL A 38 1.76 7.97 -15.89
CA VAL A 38 2.78 6.95 -15.61
C VAL A 38 4.12 7.57 -15.94
N SER A 39 5.07 7.50 -15.01
CA SER A 39 6.45 7.96 -15.17
C SER A 39 7.39 6.76 -15.04
N LYS A 40 8.03 6.38 -16.15
CA LYS A 40 9.02 5.30 -16.20
C LYS A 40 10.45 5.76 -15.86
N GLN A 41 10.59 6.90 -15.18
CA GLN A 41 11.89 7.44 -14.78
C GLN A 41 12.10 7.26 -13.27
N ALA A 42 13.32 6.82 -12.93
CA ALA A 42 13.92 6.60 -11.60
C ALA A 42 13.18 5.63 -10.65
N ASP A 43 11.86 5.70 -10.54
CA ASP A 43 11.09 5.01 -9.49
C ASP A 43 9.81 4.32 -10.00
N ASP A 44 9.62 4.19 -11.32
CA ASP A 44 8.44 3.61 -11.97
C ASP A 44 7.14 3.99 -11.24
N THR A 45 6.79 5.28 -11.25
CA THR A 45 5.65 5.80 -10.48
C THR A 45 4.43 6.00 -11.37
N MET A 46 3.25 5.69 -10.84
CA MET A 46 1.98 6.06 -11.44
C MET A 46 1.26 7.10 -10.60
N ARG A 47 0.64 8.07 -11.28
CA ARG A 47 -0.21 9.07 -10.66
C ARG A 47 -1.66 8.63 -10.74
N VAL A 48 -2.28 8.45 -9.59
CA VAL A 48 -3.69 8.04 -9.47
C VAL A 48 -4.53 9.22 -9.01
N ARG A 49 -5.70 9.41 -9.63
CA ARG A 49 -6.74 10.34 -9.16
C ARG A 49 -7.87 9.55 -8.54
N PHE A 50 -8.09 9.72 -7.25
CA PHE A 50 -9.14 9.02 -6.51
C PHE A 50 -10.44 9.82 -6.53
N HIS A 51 -11.53 9.13 -6.87
CA HIS A 51 -12.87 9.72 -6.97
C HIS A 51 -13.88 9.08 -6.03
N LYS A 52 -13.63 7.87 -5.52
CA LYS A 52 -14.46 7.20 -4.51
C LYS A 52 -13.61 6.84 -3.29
N LEU A 53 -14.06 7.25 -2.11
CA LEU A 53 -13.40 6.97 -0.84
C LEU A 53 -14.43 6.46 0.17
N GLU A 54 -14.10 5.33 0.79
CA GLU A 54 -14.90 4.64 1.79
C GLU A 54 -14.12 4.53 3.11
N ASP A 55 -14.82 4.31 4.22
CA ASP A 55 -14.13 4.05 5.49
C ASP A 55 -13.57 2.63 5.43
N GLY A 56 -12.39 2.43 6.01
CA GLY A 56 -11.93 1.09 6.34
C GLY A 56 -12.52 0.60 7.66
N GLU A 57 -12.07 -0.56 8.10
CA GLU A 57 -12.60 -1.22 9.31
C GLU A 57 -12.04 -0.62 10.60
N LEU A 58 -10.81 -0.10 10.55
CA LEU A 58 -10.06 0.27 11.75
C LEU A 58 -10.23 1.74 12.15
N ALA A 59 -10.55 2.63 11.21
CA ALA A 59 -10.73 4.06 11.47
C ALA A 59 -11.55 4.74 10.35
N SER A 60 -12.09 5.93 10.65
CA SER A 60 -12.79 6.74 9.65
C SER A 60 -11.83 7.34 8.61
N CYS A 61 -12.25 7.39 7.35
CA CYS A 61 -11.46 7.98 6.28
C CYS A 61 -11.64 9.52 6.20
N ASN A 62 -10.71 10.26 6.79
CA ASN A 62 -10.76 11.72 6.82
C ASN A 62 -10.51 12.39 5.45
N LEU A 63 -10.02 11.63 4.46
CA LEU A 63 -9.80 12.12 3.09
C LEU A 63 -11.08 12.28 2.28
N LYS A 64 -12.22 11.71 2.71
CA LYS A 64 -13.52 11.79 2.01
C LYS A 64 -13.91 13.21 1.62
N ARG A 65 -13.69 14.19 2.51
CA ARG A 65 -14.01 15.60 2.24
C ARG A 65 -13.13 16.20 1.14
N ARG A 66 -11.86 15.80 1.06
CA ARG A 66 -10.93 16.26 0.00
C ARG A 66 -11.27 15.61 -1.33
N ALA A 67 -11.70 14.36 -1.32
CA ALA A 67 -12.11 13.63 -2.52
C ALA A 67 -13.34 14.23 -3.19
N LYS A 68 -14.35 14.64 -2.41
CA LYS A 68 -15.53 15.37 -2.94
C LYS A 68 -15.18 16.65 -3.71
N ARG A 69 -13.98 17.20 -3.50
CA ARG A 69 -13.46 18.39 -4.20
C ARG A 69 -12.50 18.04 -5.35
N GLY A 70 -12.32 16.76 -5.68
CA GLY A 70 -11.39 16.29 -6.70
C GLY A 70 -9.90 16.46 -6.35
N ARG A 71 -9.55 16.56 -5.05
CA ARG A 71 -8.20 16.94 -4.59
C ARG A 71 -7.34 15.78 -4.11
N VAL A 72 -7.75 14.54 -4.30
CA VAL A 72 -7.00 13.37 -3.82
C VAL A 72 -6.29 12.72 -5.00
N THR A 73 -5.00 13.01 -5.10
CA THR A 73 -4.08 12.33 -6.02
C THR A 73 -2.91 11.79 -5.24
N ALA A 74 -2.43 10.60 -5.61
CA ALA A 74 -1.20 10.05 -5.05
C ALA A 74 -0.29 9.57 -6.18
N ASP A 75 1.00 9.70 -5.96
CA ASP A 75 2.03 9.06 -6.78
C ASP A 75 2.38 7.73 -6.08
N ILE A 76 2.23 6.62 -6.79
CA ILE A 76 2.38 5.26 -6.28
C ILE A 76 3.48 4.55 -7.08
N THR A 77 4.47 4.00 -6.39
CA THR A 77 5.49 3.15 -7.00
C THR A 77 4.86 1.87 -7.55
N MET A 78 5.12 1.59 -8.81
CA MET A 78 4.67 0.40 -9.52
C MET A 78 5.61 -0.74 -9.15
N SER A 79 5.37 -1.42 -8.03
CA SER A 79 6.17 -2.56 -7.55
C SER A 79 6.01 -3.81 -8.44
N GLY A 80 6.40 -3.72 -9.72
CA GLY A 80 6.26 -4.78 -10.72
C GLY A 80 4.87 -4.90 -11.36
N VAL A 81 3.91 -4.06 -10.97
CA VAL A 81 2.56 -4.05 -11.55
C VAL A 81 2.47 -2.93 -12.59
N GLU A 82 2.56 -3.29 -13.87
CA GLU A 82 2.31 -2.32 -14.95
C GLU A 82 0.80 -2.07 -15.12
N LEU A 83 0.38 -0.82 -14.89
CA LEU A 83 -0.98 -0.34 -15.09
C LEU A 83 -0.95 0.85 -16.05
N PRO A 84 -1.51 0.73 -17.26
CA PRO A 84 -1.56 1.85 -18.19
C PRO A 84 -2.46 2.97 -17.67
N ARG A 85 -2.28 4.17 -18.22
CA ARG A 85 -3.23 5.27 -18.05
C ARG A 85 -4.65 4.80 -18.41
N GLY A 86 -5.63 5.20 -17.61
CA GLY A 86 -7.02 4.78 -17.74
C GLY A 86 -7.37 3.52 -16.95
N SER A 87 -6.38 2.82 -16.38
CA SER A 87 -6.65 1.69 -15.47
C SER A 87 -7.39 2.17 -14.23
N VAL A 88 -8.36 1.38 -13.78
CA VAL A 88 -9.08 1.63 -12.52
C VAL A 88 -8.41 0.83 -11.41
N VAL A 89 -8.13 1.46 -10.28
CA VAL A 89 -7.45 0.84 -9.15
C VAL A 89 -8.21 1.08 -7.86
N THR A 90 -8.17 0.10 -6.96
CA THR A 90 -8.64 0.24 -5.59
C THR A 90 -7.51 -0.07 -4.62
N TYR A 91 -7.27 0.84 -3.69
CA TYR A 91 -6.25 0.75 -2.66
C TYR A 91 -6.85 0.79 -1.26
N ALA A 92 -6.29 0.02 -0.33
CA ALA A 92 -6.37 0.30 1.09
C ALA A 92 -5.25 1.28 1.45
N PHE A 93 -5.59 2.35 2.14
CA PHE A 93 -4.65 3.30 2.73
C PHE A 93 -4.86 3.34 4.23
N GLN A 94 -3.82 2.95 4.96
CA GLN A 94 -3.81 3.03 6.41
C GLN A 94 -2.71 3.97 6.86
N GLN A 95 -3.03 4.78 7.87
CA GLN A 95 -2.10 5.69 8.49
C GLN A 95 -2.18 5.54 10.00
N THR A 96 -1.02 5.33 10.61
CA THR A 96 -0.82 5.47 12.06
C THR A 96 -0.13 6.81 12.34
N ARG A 97 0.22 7.07 13.59
CA ARG A 97 0.97 8.29 13.95
C ARG A 97 2.38 8.36 13.34
N SER A 98 2.98 7.23 12.96
CA SER A 98 4.38 7.15 12.54
C SER A 98 4.58 6.67 11.10
N GLN A 99 3.58 6.01 10.51
CA GLN A 99 3.70 5.40 9.20
C GLN A 99 2.42 5.50 8.40
N ALA A 100 2.56 5.42 7.07
CA ALA A 100 1.46 5.29 6.14
C ALA A 100 1.76 4.12 5.20
N THR A 101 0.75 3.30 4.96
CA THR A 101 0.84 2.10 4.13
C THR A 101 -0.22 2.13 3.05
N TRP A 102 0.18 1.68 1.87
CA TRP A 102 -0.69 1.50 0.71
C TRP A 102 -0.68 0.03 0.33
N GLU A 103 -1.87 -0.54 0.14
CA GLU A 103 -2.03 -1.91 -0.34
C GLU A 103 -2.98 -1.92 -1.53
N LEU A 104 -2.53 -2.50 -2.65
CA LEU A 104 -3.36 -2.64 -3.84
C LEU A 104 -4.37 -3.77 -3.61
N LEU A 105 -5.66 -3.44 -3.55
CA LEU A 105 -6.73 -4.42 -3.39
C LEU A 105 -7.20 -4.98 -4.73
N SER A 106 -7.33 -4.12 -5.72
CA SER A 106 -7.72 -4.51 -7.07
C SER A 106 -7.21 -3.54 -8.13
N ALA A 107 -6.98 -4.08 -9.33
CA ALA A 107 -6.68 -3.31 -10.51
C ALA A 107 -7.43 -3.88 -11.71
N ASP A 108 -8.15 -3.03 -12.42
CA ASP A 108 -8.73 -3.30 -13.72
C ASP A 108 -7.89 -2.59 -14.77
N ARG A 109 -7.26 -3.38 -15.64
CA ARG A 109 -6.49 -2.89 -16.78
C ARG A 109 -7.45 -2.56 -17.92
N SER A 110 -8.13 -1.42 -17.80
CA SER A 110 -8.95 -0.89 -18.89
C SER A 110 -8.06 -0.47 -20.06
N VAL A 111 -7.94 -1.34 -21.05
CA VAL A 111 -7.41 -1.00 -22.37
C VAL A 111 -8.54 -0.33 -23.13
N LEU A 112 -8.58 1.00 -23.13
CA LEU A 112 -9.37 1.73 -24.11
C LEU A 112 -8.73 1.46 -25.47
N LEU A 113 -9.28 0.47 -26.19
CA LEU A 113 -9.11 0.39 -27.63
C LEU A 113 -9.73 1.67 -28.20
N SER A 114 -8.94 2.73 -28.38
CA SER A 114 -9.31 3.78 -29.31
C SER A 114 -9.39 3.13 -30.68
N SER A 115 -10.61 2.75 -31.07
CA SER A 115 -10.96 2.42 -32.43
C SER A 115 -10.69 3.67 -33.26
N ASN A 116 -9.55 3.72 -33.95
CA ASN A 116 -9.31 4.69 -35.00
C ASN A 116 -10.40 4.50 -36.06
N ASN A 117 -11.16 5.57 -36.33
CA ASN A 117 -11.93 5.72 -37.55
C ASN A 117 -11.68 7.12 -38.10
#